data_AF-Q6TG00-F1
#
_entry.id   AF-Q6TG00-F1
#
_cell.length_a   1.000
_cell.length_b   1.000
_cell.length_c   1.000
_cell.angle_alpha   90.00
_cell.angle_beta   90.00
_cell.angle_gamma   90.00
#
_symmetry.space_group_name_H-M   'P 1'
#
loop_
_entity.id
_entity.type
_entity.pdbx_description
1 polymer ?
#
loop_
_entity_poly.entity_id
_entity_poly.type
_entity_poly.pdbx_seq_one_letter_code
_entity_poly.pdbx_strand_id
1 'polypeptide(L)'
;VNMDIKMKELCILKLLNHILQPTMYDDIREVAREWTIEDNMDKYLKTDVVKKFIDTFKMGMLPRGEVFVTNNELHIEQAVKVFKILFFAKDFDVFIRTACWLRERINGGMFVYALTACVFHRTDCRGITLPAPYEIYPYLFVDSHIINKAMMMKMTKAATDPVLMDYYGIRVTDKNLVVIDWRKGVRHTLNEADRISYFTEDIDLNTYMYYLHMSYPFWMTDDMYTVNKERRGEILSYANMQLLARLRLERLCHEMCDIKAMMWNEPLKTGYWPKIRLHTGDEMPVRSNNMVVLTKDNVKIKRMLDDVERIIRDGMLTGKMNAATERYHPEEP
;
A
#
# COMPACT_ATOMS: atom_id res chain seq x y z
N VAL A 1 -13.10 9.50 29.78
CA VAL A 1 -11.69 9.57 30.26
C VAL A 1 -10.82 9.81 29.04
N ASN A 2 -10.06 10.91 29.00
CA ASN A 2 -9.13 11.15 27.88
C ASN A 2 -8.03 10.10 27.94
N MET A 3 -8.04 9.14 27.01
CA MET A 3 -6.97 8.15 26.88
C MET A 3 -5.66 8.87 26.53
N ASP A 4 -4.58 8.49 27.24
CA ASP A 4 -3.23 8.95 26.94
C ASP A 4 -2.80 8.50 25.53
N ILE A 5 -1.97 9.30 24.87
CA ILE A 5 -1.50 9.05 23.49
C ILE A 5 -0.83 7.68 23.39
N LYS A 6 -0.03 7.30 24.40
CA LYS A 6 0.61 5.97 24.44
C LYS A 6 -0.39 4.82 24.47
N MET A 7 -1.52 4.99 25.18
CA MET A 7 -2.56 3.97 25.20
C MET A 7 -3.24 3.86 23.84
N LYS A 8 -3.50 5.00 23.18
CA LYS A 8 -4.06 5.03 21.82
C LYS A 8 -3.14 4.34 20.82
N GLU A 9 -1.85 4.63 20.89
CA GLU A 9 -0.82 4.01 20.05
C GLU A 9 -0.76 2.49 20.25
N LEU A 10 -0.74 2.03 21.50
CA LEU A 10 -0.72 0.61 21.83
C LEU A 10 -1.96 -0.14 21.30
N CYS A 11 -3.15 0.48 21.34
CA CYS A 11 -4.36 -0.09 20.74
C CYS A 11 -4.21 -0.28 19.23
N ILE A 12 -3.66 0.71 18.52
CA ILE A 12 -3.45 0.63 17.07
C ILE A 12 -2.38 -0.40 16.72
N LEU A 13 -1.29 -0.47 17.49
CA LEU A 13 -0.24 -1.46 17.30
C LEU A 13 -0.78 -2.90 17.44
N LYS A 14 -1.65 -3.15 18.41
CA LYS A 14 -2.31 -4.46 18.56
C LYS A 14 -3.17 -4.81 17.35
N LEU A 15 -3.90 -3.85 16.78
CA LEU A 15 -4.75 -4.06 15.59
C LEU A 15 -3.92 -4.40 14.34
N LEU A 16 -2.73 -3.82 14.22
CA LEU A 16 -1.81 -4.03 13.09
C LEU A 16 -0.93 -5.28 13.24
N ASN A 17 -1.02 -6.00 14.36
CA ASN A 17 -0.26 -7.22 14.55
C ASN A 17 -0.89 -8.39 13.77
N HIS A 18 -0.02 -9.20 13.14
CA HIS A 18 -0.37 -10.40 12.36
C HIS A 18 -1.65 -10.26 11.51
N ILE A 19 -1.70 -9.25 10.65
CA ILE A 19 -2.91 -8.85 9.89
C ILE A 19 -3.55 -9.96 9.04
N LEU A 20 -2.76 -10.97 8.65
CA LEU A 20 -3.22 -12.12 7.86
C LEU A 20 -3.83 -13.24 8.71
N GLN A 21 -3.71 -13.14 10.04
CA GLN A 21 -4.23 -14.10 11.00
C GLN A 21 -5.39 -13.49 11.81
N PRO A 22 -6.24 -14.33 12.42
CA PRO A 22 -7.17 -13.87 13.46
C PRO A 22 -6.39 -13.14 14.57
N THR A 23 -6.99 -12.11 15.17
CA THR A 23 -6.31 -11.39 16.23
C THR A 23 -5.99 -12.29 17.42
N MET A 24 -4.77 -12.17 17.94
CA MET A 24 -4.34 -12.96 19.10
C MET A 24 -4.89 -12.37 20.41
N TYR A 25 -5.30 -11.10 20.42
CA TYR A 25 -5.68 -10.39 21.63
C TYR A 25 -7.18 -10.54 21.95
N ASP A 26 -7.49 -11.05 23.15
CA ASP A 26 -8.87 -11.27 23.60
C ASP A 26 -9.66 -9.97 23.73
N ASP A 27 -9.03 -8.89 24.19
CA ASP A 27 -9.65 -7.56 24.33
C ASP A 27 -10.20 -7.04 22.99
N ILE A 28 -9.47 -7.24 21.89
CA ILE A 28 -9.94 -6.89 20.54
C ILE A 28 -11.10 -7.80 20.11
N ARG A 29 -11.03 -9.11 20.40
CA ARG A 29 -12.08 -10.07 20.01
C ARG A 29 -13.39 -9.81 20.74
N GLU A 30 -13.33 -9.50 22.03
CA GLU A 30 -14.50 -9.19 22.85
C GLU A 30 -15.19 -7.92 22.34
N VAL A 31 -14.42 -6.83 22.16
CA VAL A 31 -14.95 -5.59 21.59
C VAL A 31 -15.54 -5.81 20.19
N ALA A 32 -14.86 -6.58 19.34
CA ALA A 32 -15.34 -6.88 18.00
C ALA A 32 -16.64 -7.72 17.98
N ARG A 33 -16.91 -8.51 19.02
CA ARG A 33 -18.14 -9.31 19.17
C ARG A 33 -19.30 -8.49 19.72
N GLU A 34 -19.05 -7.64 20.70
CA GLU A 34 -20.06 -6.79 21.35
C GLU A 34 -20.49 -5.61 20.48
N TRP A 35 -19.57 -5.09 19.66
CA TRP A 35 -19.85 -3.91 18.84
C TRP A 35 -20.71 -4.27 17.63
N THR A 36 -21.90 -3.67 17.53
CA THR A 36 -22.75 -3.74 16.33
C THR A 36 -22.83 -2.36 15.70
N ILE A 37 -22.33 -2.22 14.47
CA ILE A 37 -22.33 -0.92 13.76
C ILE A 37 -23.76 -0.40 13.53
N GLU A 38 -24.70 -1.30 13.23
CA GLU A 38 -26.11 -0.97 12.98
C GLU A 38 -26.81 -0.38 14.20
N ASP A 39 -26.51 -0.88 15.40
CA ASP A 39 -27.11 -0.40 16.65
C ASP A 39 -26.52 0.93 17.12
N ASN A 40 -25.37 1.32 16.56
CA ASN A 40 -24.57 2.48 16.99
C ASN A 40 -24.46 3.54 15.89
N MET A 41 -25.38 3.59 14.92
CA MET A 41 -25.34 4.55 13.80
C MET A 41 -25.33 6.01 14.26
N ASP A 42 -25.98 6.31 15.39
CA ASP A 42 -26.03 7.63 16.00
C ASP A 42 -24.67 8.10 16.53
N LYS A 43 -23.69 7.19 16.70
CA LYS A 43 -22.33 7.50 17.18
C LYS A 43 -21.38 7.95 16.06
N TYR A 44 -21.87 8.08 14.84
CA TYR A 44 -21.11 8.60 13.70
C TYR A 44 -21.61 10.00 13.32
N LEU A 45 -20.72 10.84 12.80
CA LEU A 45 -21.03 12.20 12.36
C LEU A 45 -21.94 12.20 11.12
N LYS A 46 -21.86 11.15 10.30
CA LYS A 46 -22.59 11.01 9.03
C LYS A 46 -23.25 9.62 8.97
N THR A 47 -24.57 9.58 9.15
CA THR A 47 -25.34 8.33 9.17
C THR A 47 -25.49 7.71 7.78
N ASP A 48 -25.45 8.50 6.72
CA ASP A 48 -25.50 8.04 5.32
C ASP A 48 -24.26 7.19 4.96
N VAL A 49 -23.09 7.56 5.50
CA VAL A 49 -21.85 6.80 5.33
C VAL A 49 -21.99 5.40 5.93
N VAL A 50 -22.57 5.31 7.13
CA VAL A 50 -22.75 4.04 7.83
C VAL A 50 -23.69 3.13 7.06
N LYS A 51 -24.83 3.67 6.57
CA LYS A 51 -25.78 2.91 5.72
C LYS A 51 -25.12 2.36 4.46
N LYS A 52 -24.43 3.22 3.69
CA LYS A 52 -23.71 2.81 2.47
C LYS A 52 -22.66 1.72 2.73
N PHE A 53 -21.96 1.82 3.86
CA PHE A 53 -21.00 0.79 4.27
C PHE A 53 -21.71 -0.53 4.56
N ILE A 54 -22.78 -0.52 5.36
CA ILE A 54 -23.54 -1.73 5.71
C ILE A 54 -24.13 -2.39 4.45
N ASP A 55 -24.69 -1.62 3.53
CA ASP A 55 -25.25 -2.14 2.28
C ASP A 55 -24.16 -2.86 1.47
N THR A 56 -22.99 -2.24 1.35
CA THR A 56 -21.83 -2.84 0.66
C THR A 56 -21.33 -4.08 1.40
N PHE A 57 -21.28 -4.05 2.73
CA PHE A 57 -20.86 -5.18 3.54
C PHE A 57 -21.80 -6.38 3.40
N LYS A 58 -23.12 -6.13 3.35
CA LYS A 58 -24.15 -7.17 3.12
C LYS A 58 -24.12 -7.74 1.71
N MET A 59 -23.79 -6.93 0.69
CA MET A 59 -23.62 -7.40 -0.68
C MET A 59 -22.36 -8.26 -0.87
N GLY A 60 -21.37 -8.09 0.01
CA GLY A 60 -20.09 -8.79 -0.04
C GLY A 60 -18.95 -7.83 -0.40
N MET A 61 -17.84 -7.98 0.32
CA MET A 61 -16.61 -7.24 0.11
C MET A 61 -15.48 -8.19 -0.31
N LEU A 62 -14.32 -7.63 -0.68
CA LEU A 62 -13.10 -8.40 -0.91
C LEU A 62 -12.91 -9.43 0.23
N PRO A 63 -12.88 -10.75 -0.09
CA PRO A 63 -12.75 -11.77 0.93
C PRO A 63 -11.47 -11.66 1.76
N ARG A 64 -11.50 -12.21 2.97
CA ARG A 64 -10.31 -12.31 3.83
C ARG A 64 -9.32 -13.30 3.23
N GLY A 65 -8.04 -12.94 3.24
CA GLY A 65 -6.96 -13.76 2.67
C GLY A 65 -6.68 -13.51 1.19
N GLU A 66 -7.52 -12.71 0.51
CA GLU A 66 -7.25 -12.26 -0.86
C GLU A 66 -6.30 -11.04 -0.88
N VAL A 67 -5.69 -10.81 -2.04
CA VAL A 67 -4.77 -9.67 -2.20
C VAL A 67 -5.55 -8.38 -2.47
N PHE A 68 -5.44 -7.43 -1.53
CA PHE A 68 -5.93 -6.07 -1.74
C PHE A 68 -4.98 -5.31 -2.68
N VAL A 69 -5.55 -4.60 -3.65
CA VAL A 69 -4.78 -3.82 -4.64
C VAL A 69 -5.47 -2.48 -4.86
N THR A 70 -4.72 -1.39 -4.77
CA THR A 70 -5.26 -0.02 -4.83
C THR A 70 -5.60 0.46 -6.24
N ASN A 71 -5.11 -0.22 -7.28
CA ASN A 71 -5.40 0.09 -8.68
C ASN A 71 -6.69 -0.58 -9.19
N ASN A 72 -7.27 -1.50 -8.42
CA ASN A 72 -8.56 -2.10 -8.73
C ASN A 72 -9.66 -1.17 -8.20
N GLU A 73 -10.58 -0.77 -9.09
CA GLU A 73 -11.62 0.22 -8.81
C GLU A 73 -12.58 -0.25 -7.71
N LEU A 74 -13.00 -1.52 -7.74
CA LEU A 74 -13.87 -2.09 -6.72
C LEU A 74 -13.18 -2.15 -5.35
N HIS A 75 -11.91 -2.57 -5.33
CA HIS A 75 -11.13 -2.64 -4.09
C HIS A 75 -10.98 -1.26 -3.45
N ILE A 76 -10.60 -0.25 -4.24
CA ILE A 76 -10.40 1.10 -3.69
C ILE A 76 -11.73 1.73 -3.26
N GLU A 77 -12.83 1.50 -3.98
CA GLU A 77 -14.15 1.98 -3.58
C GLU A 77 -14.57 1.40 -2.22
N GLN A 78 -14.41 0.09 -2.05
CA GLN A 78 -14.66 -0.59 -0.78
C GLN A 78 -13.75 -0.04 0.34
N ALA A 79 -12.46 0.12 0.08
CA ALA A 79 -11.51 0.69 1.04
C ALA A 79 -11.87 2.13 1.44
N VAL A 80 -12.37 2.94 0.50
CA VAL A 80 -12.84 4.31 0.78
C VAL A 80 -14.08 4.30 1.66
N LYS A 81 -15.01 3.35 1.49
CA LYS A 81 -16.17 3.19 2.39
C LYS A 81 -15.71 2.81 3.81
N VAL A 82 -14.72 1.93 3.94
CA VAL A 82 -14.10 1.55 5.22
C VAL A 82 -13.39 2.75 5.87
N PHE A 83 -12.63 3.52 5.09
CA PHE A 83 -12.01 4.75 5.56
C PHE A 83 -13.07 5.75 6.07
N LYS A 84 -14.16 5.96 5.33
CA LYS A 84 -15.19 6.93 5.71
C LYS A 84 -15.87 6.56 7.03
N ILE A 85 -16.20 5.28 7.28
CA ILE A 85 -16.83 4.90 8.55
C ILE A 85 -15.88 5.11 9.74
N LEU A 86 -14.59 4.80 9.58
CA LEU A 86 -13.57 5.07 10.59
C LEU A 86 -13.32 6.58 10.79
N PHE A 87 -13.29 7.35 9.71
CA PHE A 87 -13.04 8.79 9.75
C PHE A 87 -14.20 9.56 10.38
N PHE A 88 -15.45 9.18 10.10
CA PHE A 88 -16.63 9.86 10.64
C PHE A 88 -17.10 9.34 12.01
N ALA A 89 -16.34 8.47 12.67
CA ALA A 89 -16.56 8.13 14.08
C ALA A 89 -16.41 9.39 14.96
N LYS A 90 -17.39 9.67 15.83
CA LYS A 90 -17.47 10.93 16.61
C LYS A 90 -16.29 11.15 17.54
N ASP A 91 -15.77 10.08 18.12
CA ASP A 91 -14.66 10.12 19.07
C ASP A 91 -13.73 8.91 18.87
N PHE A 92 -12.64 8.90 19.64
CA PHE A 92 -11.62 7.86 19.57
C PHE A 92 -12.13 6.48 20.03
N ASP A 93 -13.07 6.42 20.98
CA ASP A 93 -13.63 5.15 21.48
C ASP A 93 -14.46 4.48 20.38
N VAL A 94 -15.35 5.23 19.74
CA VAL A 94 -16.14 4.76 18.59
C VAL A 94 -15.22 4.35 17.43
N PHE A 95 -14.16 5.12 17.16
CA PHE A 95 -13.17 4.81 16.14
C PHE A 95 -12.48 3.46 16.41
N ILE A 96 -11.97 3.23 17.62
CA ILE A 96 -11.28 1.97 17.97
C ILE A 96 -12.25 0.79 18.00
N ARG A 97 -13.45 0.93 18.56
CA ARG A 97 -14.45 -0.15 18.54
C ARG A 97 -14.83 -0.56 17.11
N THR A 98 -14.99 0.43 16.23
CA THR A 98 -15.22 0.20 14.80
C THR A 98 -14.01 -0.49 14.16
N ALA A 99 -12.78 -0.08 14.49
CA ALA A 99 -11.57 -0.70 13.98
C ALA A 99 -11.42 -2.16 14.44
N CYS A 100 -11.71 -2.46 15.71
CA CYS A 100 -11.75 -3.84 16.23
C CYS A 100 -12.76 -4.69 15.46
N TRP A 101 -13.96 -4.15 15.22
CA TRP A 101 -15.00 -4.85 14.46
C TRP A 101 -14.56 -5.18 13.03
N LEU A 102 -13.94 -4.22 12.35
CA LEU A 102 -13.44 -4.35 10.98
C LEU A 102 -12.28 -5.35 10.91
N ARG A 103 -11.33 -5.29 11.85
CA ARG A 103 -10.13 -6.15 11.90
C ARG A 103 -10.45 -7.64 11.81
N GLU A 104 -11.61 -8.06 12.31
CA GLU A 104 -12.05 -9.45 12.31
C GLU A 104 -12.93 -9.84 11.10
N ARG A 105 -13.49 -8.87 10.38
CA ARG A 105 -14.54 -9.13 9.38
C ARG A 105 -14.20 -8.77 7.94
N ILE A 106 -13.26 -7.86 7.72
CA ILE A 106 -12.88 -7.45 6.36
C ILE A 106 -11.48 -7.93 5.99
N ASN A 107 -11.13 -7.82 4.71
CA ASN A 107 -9.79 -8.12 4.21
C ASN A 107 -8.69 -7.35 4.99
N GLY A 108 -7.63 -8.04 5.39
CA GLY A 108 -6.55 -7.47 6.21
C GLY A 108 -5.78 -6.34 5.51
N GLY A 109 -5.50 -6.47 4.21
CA GLY A 109 -4.81 -5.43 3.43
C GLY A 109 -5.67 -4.17 3.29
N MET A 110 -6.97 -4.34 3.01
CA MET A 110 -7.93 -3.23 2.97
C MET A 110 -8.10 -2.55 4.33
N PHE A 111 -8.13 -3.33 5.41
CA PHE A 111 -8.16 -2.81 6.78
C PHE A 111 -6.95 -1.95 7.10
N VAL A 112 -5.73 -2.46 6.85
CA VAL A 112 -4.48 -1.71 7.08
C VAL A 112 -4.47 -0.42 6.27
N TYR A 113 -4.84 -0.49 4.99
CA TYR A 113 -4.91 0.68 4.12
C TYR A 113 -5.81 1.78 4.69
N ALA A 114 -7.06 1.41 5.02
CA ALA A 114 -8.05 2.36 5.54
C ALA A 114 -7.66 2.89 6.93
N LEU A 115 -7.15 2.02 7.82
CA LEU A 115 -6.72 2.42 9.16
C LEU A 115 -5.55 3.40 9.12
N THR A 116 -4.51 3.10 8.33
CA THR A 116 -3.36 4.00 8.15
C THR A 116 -3.82 5.36 7.63
N ALA A 117 -4.65 5.39 6.58
CA ALA A 117 -5.19 6.65 6.08
C ALA A 117 -6.00 7.39 7.15
N CYS A 118 -6.83 6.71 7.95
CA CYS A 118 -7.56 7.36 9.03
C CYS A 118 -6.64 7.95 10.10
N VAL A 119 -5.59 7.24 10.52
CA VAL A 119 -4.65 7.74 11.54
C VAL A 119 -3.90 8.98 11.06
N PHE A 120 -3.57 9.07 9.77
CA PHE A 120 -2.93 10.25 9.18
C PHE A 120 -3.83 11.50 9.20
N HIS A 121 -5.13 11.33 8.98
CA HIS A 121 -6.05 12.45 8.71
C HIS A 121 -6.96 12.81 9.88
N ARG A 122 -7.14 11.92 10.87
CA ARG A 122 -7.96 12.19 12.05
C ARG A 122 -7.23 13.08 13.05
N THR A 123 -7.92 14.09 13.57
CA THR A 123 -7.34 15.07 14.51
C THR A 123 -7.01 14.47 15.88
N ASP A 124 -7.79 13.49 16.34
CA ASP A 124 -7.61 12.81 17.63
C ASP A 124 -6.54 11.71 17.61
N CYS A 125 -6.01 11.39 16.43
CA CYS A 125 -4.88 10.47 16.18
C CYS A 125 -3.54 11.19 15.98
N ARG A 126 -3.51 12.53 16.02
CA ARG A 126 -2.25 13.29 15.87
C ARG A 126 -1.26 12.93 16.97
N GLY A 127 -0.02 12.67 16.56
CA GLY A 127 1.06 12.28 17.47
C GLY A 127 1.16 10.77 17.72
N ILE A 128 0.27 9.96 17.15
CA ILE A 128 0.40 8.50 17.16
C ILE A 128 1.46 8.08 16.12
N THR A 129 2.42 7.28 16.56
CA THR A 129 3.39 6.64 15.65
C THR A 129 2.83 5.31 15.15
N LEU A 130 2.90 5.11 13.84
CA LEU A 130 2.53 3.85 13.21
C LEU A 130 3.77 2.98 12.99
N PRO A 131 3.63 1.64 13.05
CA PRO A 131 4.70 0.74 12.66
C PRO A 131 4.98 0.91 11.16
N ALA A 132 6.21 0.59 10.76
CA ALA A 132 6.59 0.74 9.37
C ALA A 132 5.82 -0.27 8.49
N PRO A 133 5.50 0.06 7.22
CA PRO A 133 4.70 -0.82 6.36
C PRO A 133 5.34 -2.19 6.14
N TYR A 134 6.68 -2.25 6.12
CA TYR A 134 7.44 -3.50 6.01
C TYR A 134 7.33 -4.41 7.25
N GLU A 135 7.00 -3.87 8.42
CA GLU A 135 6.74 -4.66 9.64
C GLU A 135 5.32 -5.23 9.63
N ILE A 136 4.36 -4.46 9.08
CA ILE A 136 2.95 -4.86 9.00
C ILE A 136 2.75 -5.92 7.91
N TYR A 137 3.31 -5.68 6.71
CA TYR A 137 3.15 -6.55 5.55
C TYR A 137 4.48 -6.73 4.79
N PRO A 138 5.33 -7.67 5.24
CA PRO A 138 6.68 -7.85 4.70
C PRO A 138 6.73 -8.40 3.28
N TYR A 139 5.66 -9.03 2.78
CA TYR A 139 5.62 -9.67 1.48
C TYR A 139 5.90 -8.72 0.29
N LEU A 140 5.75 -7.40 0.45
CA LEU A 140 6.06 -6.41 -0.59
C LEU A 140 7.46 -5.78 -0.47
N PHE A 141 8.19 -6.10 0.59
CA PHE A 141 9.48 -5.50 0.92
C PHE A 141 10.62 -6.51 0.98
N VAL A 142 10.29 -7.80 0.96
CA VAL A 142 11.25 -8.89 1.15
C VAL A 142 11.11 -9.87 0.00
N ASP A 143 12.25 -10.21 -0.60
CA ASP A 143 12.34 -11.22 -1.66
C ASP A 143 11.69 -12.54 -1.27
N SER A 144 11.04 -13.18 -2.25
CA SER A 144 10.34 -14.46 -2.10
C SER A 144 11.22 -15.56 -1.53
N HIS A 145 12.50 -15.59 -1.89
CA HIS A 145 13.44 -16.60 -1.40
C HIS A 145 13.74 -16.45 0.11
N ILE A 146 13.70 -15.22 0.65
CA ILE A 146 13.87 -14.96 2.08
C ILE A 146 12.60 -15.34 2.84
N ILE A 147 11.43 -15.01 2.30
CA ILE A 147 10.14 -15.44 2.85
C ILE A 147 10.08 -16.97 2.97
N ASN A 148 10.49 -17.69 1.91
CA ASN A 148 10.52 -19.15 1.92
C ASN A 148 11.48 -19.72 2.98
N LYS A 149 12.68 -19.12 3.15
CA LYS A 149 13.60 -19.51 4.23
C LYS A 149 12.97 -19.27 5.61
N ALA A 150 12.31 -18.14 5.82
CA ALA A 150 11.63 -17.84 7.08
C ALA A 150 10.52 -18.85 7.39
N MET A 151 9.71 -19.22 6.38
CA MET A 151 8.69 -20.27 6.51
C MET A 151 9.31 -21.62 6.85
N MET A 152 10.38 -22.02 6.15
CA MET A 152 11.12 -23.26 6.44
C MET A 152 11.61 -23.28 7.89
N MET A 153 12.26 -22.22 8.35
CA MET A 153 12.74 -22.11 9.74
C MET A 153 11.60 -22.20 10.76
N LYS A 154 10.43 -21.65 10.45
CA LYS A 154 9.25 -21.78 11.31
C LYS A 154 8.72 -23.23 11.36
N MET A 155 8.65 -23.90 10.22
CA MET A 155 8.16 -25.27 10.10
C MET A 155 9.08 -26.29 10.77
N THR A 156 10.40 -26.14 10.62
CA THR A 156 11.39 -27.02 11.24
C THR A 156 11.67 -26.69 12.70
N LYS A 157 11.00 -25.67 13.28
CA LYS A 157 11.30 -25.14 14.62
C LYS A 157 12.79 -24.77 14.78
N ALA A 158 13.35 -24.17 13.74
CA ALA A 158 14.76 -23.82 13.61
C ALA A 158 15.74 -25.01 13.65
N ALA A 159 15.27 -26.24 13.46
CA ALA A 159 16.12 -27.41 13.24
C ALA A 159 16.58 -27.42 11.78
N THR A 160 17.82 -26.99 11.54
CA THR A 160 18.49 -27.10 10.24
C THR A 160 19.95 -27.46 10.45
N ASP A 161 20.55 -28.10 9.45
CA ASP A 161 21.97 -28.45 9.46
C ASP A 161 22.82 -27.17 9.64
N PRO A 162 23.74 -27.10 10.63
CA PRO A 162 24.63 -25.97 10.82
C PRO A 162 25.37 -25.53 9.55
N VAL A 163 25.72 -26.48 8.67
CA VAL A 163 26.39 -26.18 7.39
C VAL A 163 25.47 -25.39 6.45
N LEU A 164 24.19 -25.76 6.37
CA LEU A 164 23.21 -25.05 5.57
C LEU A 164 22.91 -23.67 6.16
N MET A 165 22.85 -23.56 7.49
CA MET A 165 22.64 -22.28 8.16
C MET A 165 23.77 -21.30 7.85
N ASP A 166 25.02 -21.73 7.92
CA ASP A 166 26.16 -20.87 7.58
C ASP A 166 26.16 -20.47 6.10
N TYR A 167 25.90 -21.42 5.20
CA TYR A 167 25.82 -21.14 3.76
C TYR A 167 24.77 -20.08 3.42
N TYR A 168 23.56 -20.21 3.97
CA TYR A 168 22.46 -19.26 3.74
C TYR A 168 22.49 -18.03 4.66
N GLY A 169 23.49 -17.90 5.54
CA GLY A 169 23.61 -16.78 6.49
C GLY A 169 22.45 -16.71 7.48
N ILE A 170 21.95 -17.84 7.94
CA ILE A 170 20.87 -17.95 8.93
C ILE A 170 21.50 -18.07 10.33
N ARG A 171 21.09 -17.23 11.26
CA ARG A 171 21.54 -17.27 12.67
C ARG A 171 20.34 -17.27 13.60
N VAL A 172 20.34 -18.16 14.58
CA VAL A 172 19.35 -18.17 15.66
C VAL A 172 20.01 -17.53 16.87
N THR A 173 19.38 -16.49 17.39
CA THR A 173 19.86 -15.78 18.59
C THR A 173 19.32 -16.41 19.87
N ASP A 174 19.95 -16.11 21.00
CA ASP A 174 19.55 -16.60 22.33
C ASP A 174 18.09 -16.24 22.72
N LYS A 175 17.50 -15.25 22.05
CA LYS A 175 16.11 -14.82 22.23
C LYS A 175 15.13 -15.51 21.28
N ASN A 176 15.51 -16.63 20.66
CA ASN A 176 14.73 -17.35 19.64
C ASN A 176 14.37 -16.48 18.41
N LEU A 177 15.16 -15.45 18.11
CA LEU A 177 15.01 -14.69 16.86
C LEU A 177 15.86 -15.31 15.77
N VAL A 178 15.26 -15.49 14.60
CA VAL A 178 15.93 -15.96 13.39
C VAL A 178 16.34 -14.76 12.56
N VAL A 179 17.63 -14.61 12.30
CA VAL A 179 18.20 -13.58 11.43
C VAL A 179 18.65 -14.26 10.15
N ILE A 180 18.20 -13.74 9.01
CA ILE A 180 18.51 -14.29 7.67
C ILE A 180 19.24 -13.21 6.88
N ASP A 181 20.47 -13.50 6.44
CA ASP A 181 21.21 -12.59 5.55
C ASP A 181 20.59 -12.60 4.15
N TRP A 182 19.98 -11.47 3.77
CA TRP A 182 19.33 -11.31 2.47
C TRP A 182 20.29 -11.43 1.29
N ARG A 183 21.59 -11.20 1.50
CA ARG A 183 22.61 -11.20 0.43
C ARG A 183 23.02 -12.61 0.03
N LYS A 184 22.70 -13.62 0.86
CA LYS A 184 23.11 -15.02 0.68
C LYS A 184 22.07 -15.78 -0.17
N GLY A 185 22.35 -15.92 -1.46
CA GLY A 185 21.50 -16.64 -2.40
C GLY A 185 21.93 -16.44 -3.85
N VAL A 186 21.23 -17.08 -4.77
CA VAL A 186 21.43 -16.85 -6.20
C VAL A 186 20.83 -15.48 -6.55
N ARG A 187 21.66 -14.57 -7.05
CA ARG A 187 21.19 -13.28 -7.55
C ARG A 187 20.72 -13.42 -8.99
N HIS A 188 19.54 -12.91 -9.27
CA HIS A 188 19.01 -12.80 -10.63
C HIS A 188 19.12 -11.36 -11.10
N THR A 189 19.75 -11.18 -12.26
CA THR A 189 19.88 -9.90 -12.94
C THR A 189 19.30 -10.01 -14.35
N LEU A 190 18.34 -9.14 -14.70
CA LEU A 190 17.81 -9.02 -16.05
C LEU A 190 18.59 -8.03 -16.90
N ASN A 191 19.01 -6.91 -16.32
CA ASN A 191 19.65 -5.83 -17.06
C ASN A 191 20.49 -4.91 -16.15
N GLU A 192 21.12 -3.91 -16.75
CA GLU A 192 21.99 -2.96 -16.03
C GLU A 192 21.27 -2.19 -14.91
N ALA A 193 19.94 -2.03 -14.96
CA ALA A 193 19.19 -1.35 -13.92
C ALA A 193 19.27 -2.05 -12.56
N ASP A 194 19.58 -3.36 -12.53
CA ASP A 194 19.73 -4.12 -11.29
C ASP A 194 20.97 -3.71 -10.48
N ARG A 195 21.92 -2.95 -11.06
CA ARG A 195 23.11 -2.43 -10.34
C ARG A 195 22.73 -1.50 -9.19
N ILE A 196 21.63 -0.77 -9.33
CA ILE A 196 21.11 0.15 -8.32
C ILE A 196 19.98 -0.46 -7.49
N SER A 197 19.83 -1.79 -7.50
CA SER A 197 18.83 -2.50 -6.69
C SER A 197 18.90 -2.16 -5.21
N TYR A 198 20.10 -1.96 -4.64
CA TYR A 198 20.26 -1.52 -3.26
C TYR A 198 19.56 -0.18 -2.94
N PHE A 199 19.33 0.67 -3.95
CA PHE A 199 18.61 1.93 -3.81
C PHE A 199 17.13 1.74 -4.14
N THR A 200 16.80 1.07 -5.25
CA THR A 200 15.40 0.95 -5.71
C THR A 200 14.58 -0.07 -4.90
N GLU A 201 15.23 -1.08 -4.32
CA GLU A 201 14.64 -2.09 -3.43
C GLU A 201 14.87 -1.73 -1.94
N ASP A 202 15.41 -0.54 -1.65
CA ASP A 202 15.57 -0.05 -0.27
C ASP A 202 14.21 0.08 0.42
N ILE A 203 14.10 -0.48 1.63
CA ILE A 203 12.84 -0.55 2.36
C ILE A 203 12.32 0.84 2.77
N ASP A 204 13.22 1.79 3.05
CA ASP A 204 12.86 3.12 3.51
C ASP A 204 12.45 4.01 2.33
N LEU A 205 13.11 3.88 1.17
CA LEU A 205 12.66 4.54 -0.06
C LEU A 205 11.26 4.09 -0.48
N ASN A 206 10.98 2.79 -0.42
CA ASN A 206 9.65 2.25 -0.73
C ASN A 206 8.61 2.68 0.33
N THR A 207 9.01 2.76 1.60
CA THR A 207 8.17 3.28 2.70
C THR A 207 7.85 4.76 2.52
N TYR A 208 8.81 5.57 2.06
CA TYR A 208 8.59 6.98 1.74
C TYR A 208 7.49 7.14 0.68
N MET A 209 7.50 6.33 -0.39
CA MET A 209 6.46 6.35 -1.41
C MET A 209 5.08 5.99 -0.84
N TYR A 210 5.03 4.99 0.05
CA TYR A 210 3.80 4.62 0.74
C TYR A 210 3.25 5.77 1.59
N TYR A 211 4.09 6.45 2.38
CA TYR A 211 3.65 7.57 3.21
C TYR A 211 3.27 8.81 2.41
N LEU A 212 3.91 9.06 1.27
CA LEU A 212 3.49 10.12 0.35
C LEU A 212 2.06 9.87 -0.14
N HIS A 213 1.74 8.62 -0.51
CA HIS A 213 0.38 8.22 -0.89
C HIS A 213 -0.60 8.33 0.27
N MET A 214 -0.24 7.91 1.48
CA MET A 214 -1.12 8.05 2.66
C MET A 214 -1.40 9.51 3.03
N SER A 215 -0.43 10.39 2.82
CA SER A 215 -0.55 11.82 3.07
C SER A 215 -1.46 12.50 2.05
N TYR A 216 -1.44 12.07 0.79
CA TYR A 216 -2.27 12.64 -0.28
C TYR A 216 -2.94 11.56 -1.14
N PRO A 217 -3.85 10.72 -0.58
CA PRO A 217 -4.45 9.63 -1.34
C PRO A 217 -5.21 10.17 -2.55
N PHE A 218 -5.01 9.61 -3.75
CA PHE A 218 -5.57 10.15 -5.00
C PHE A 218 -7.10 10.30 -4.98
N TRP A 219 -7.81 9.44 -4.25
CA TRP A 219 -9.27 9.46 -4.12
C TRP A 219 -9.79 10.45 -3.06
N MET A 220 -8.92 11.00 -2.21
CA MET A 220 -9.30 11.91 -1.12
C MET A 220 -9.41 13.34 -1.67
N THR A 221 -10.58 13.71 -2.20
CA THR A 221 -10.78 15.00 -2.89
C THR A 221 -11.46 16.07 -2.05
N ASP A 222 -12.08 15.71 -0.94
CA ASP A 222 -12.90 16.66 -0.17
C ASP A 222 -12.05 17.44 0.84
N ASP A 223 -12.37 18.72 1.02
CA ASP A 223 -11.65 19.64 1.90
C ASP A 223 -11.78 19.29 3.40
N MET A 224 -12.70 18.38 3.73
CA MET A 224 -12.97 17.95 5.10
C MET A 224 -11.83 17.15 5.74
N TYR A 225 -10.85 16.67 4.96
CA TYR A 225 -9.80 15.77 5.45
C TYR A 225 -8.51 16.49 5.88
N THR A 226 -8.55 17.79 6.15
CA THR A 226 -7.39 18.63 6.57
C THR A 226 -6.22 18.70 5.57
N VAL A 227 -6.45 18.29 4.33
CA VAL A 227 -5.47 18.33 3.24
C VAL A 227 -5.44 19.72 2.61
N ASN A 228 -4.26 20.30 2.38
CA ASN A 228 -4.14 21.56 1.65
C ASN A 228 -4.45 21.34 0.16
N LYS A 229 -5.67 21.66 -0.25
CA LYS A 229 -6.16 21.52 -1.63
C LYS A 229 -5.42 22.40 -2.62
N GLU A 230 -5.16 23.66 -2.28
CA GLU A 230 -4.59 24.65 -3.19
C GLU A 230 -3.15 24.27 -3.61
N ARG A 231 -2.38 23.68 -2.69
CA ARG A 231 -0.98 23.30 -2.93
C ARG A 231 -0.78 21.82 -3.26
N ARG A 232 -1.87 21.06 -3.45
CA ARG A 232 -1.78 19.61 -3.69
C ARG A 232 -0.97 19.28 -4.95
N GLY A 233 -1.23 19.98 -6.06
CA GLY A 233 -0.50 19.78 -7.32
C GLY A 233 0.97 20.15 -7.20
N GLU A 234 1.28 21.21 -6.45
CA GLU A 234 2.65 21.64 -6.16
C GLU A 234 3.42 20.56 -5.39
N ILE A 235 2.83 20.03 -4.31
CA ILE A 235 3.44 18.97 -3.48
C ILE A 235 3.70 17.71 -4.29
N LEU A 236 2.72 17.28 -5.11
CA LEU A 236 2.88 16.11 -5.98
C LEU A 236 4.02 16.31 -6.98
N SER A 237 4.06 17.47 -7.65
CA SER A 237 5.11 17.78 -8.63
C SER A 237 6.48 17.84 -7.96
N TYR A 238 6.58 18.54 -6.83
CA TYR A 238 7.81 18.67 -6.06
C TYR A 238 8.35 17.31 -5.60
N ALA A 239 7.50 16.47 -5.00
CA ALA A 239 7.91 15.16 -4.51
C ALA A 239 8.45 14.26 -5.63
N ASN A 240 7.75 14.20 -6.78
CA ASN A 240 8.20 13.42 -7.93
C ASN A 240 9.49 13.98 -8.54
N MET A 241 9.63 15.30 -8.64
CA MET A 241 10.84 15.94 -9.17
C MET A 241 12.06 15.65 -8.28
N GLN A 242 11.91 15.74 -6.95
CA GLN A 242 12.98 15.45 -5.99
C GLN A 242 13.39 13.98 -6.02
N LEU A 243 12.43 13.05 -6.08
CA LEU A 243 12.71 11.62 -6.24
C LEU A 243 13.45 11.32 -7.54
N LEU A 244 13.03 11.92 -8.65
CA LEU A 244 13.69 11.73 -9.94
C LEU A 244 15.11 12.28 -9.92
N ALA A 245 15.32 13.45 -9.31
CA ALA A 245 16.66 14.02 -9.12
C ALA A 245 17.54 13.10 -8.27
N ARG A 246 17.02 12.57 -7.16
CA ARG A 246 17.72 11.63 -6.29
C ARG A 246 18.10 10.34 -7.02
N LEU A 247 17.20 9.78 -7.83
CA LEU A 247 17.46 8.61 -8.67
C LEU A 247 18.53 8.91 -9.72
N ARG A 248 18.51 10.10 -10.35
CA ARG A 248 19.55 10.50 -11.31
C ARG A 248 20.94 10.55 -10.67
N LEU A 249 21.06 11.04 -9.44
CA LEU A 249 22.34 11.04 -8.71
C LEU A 249 22.88 9.63 -8.50
N GLU A 250 22.04 8.66 -8.11
CA GLU A 250 22.48 7.25 -8.02
C GLU A 250 22.94 6.70 -9.36
N ARG A 251 22.18 6.96 -10.42
CA ARG A 251 22.52 6.51 -11.79
C ARG A 251 23.88 7.04 -12.25
N LEU A 252 24.16 8.32 -11.99
CA LEU A 252 25.44 8.95 -12.34
C LEU A 252 26.62 8.26 -11.64
N CYS A 253 26.48 7.85 -10.38
CA CYS A 253 27.52 7.13 -9.64
C CYS A 253 27.80 5.72 -10.21
N HIS A 254 26.89 5.16 -11.00
CA HIS A 254 27.02 3.83 -11.64
C HIS A 254 27.27 3.91 -13.15
N GLU A 255 27.70 5.07 -13.65
CA GLU A 255 27.92 5.33 -15.08
C GLU A 255 26.68 5.09 -15.95
N MET A 256 25.50 5.12 -15.34
CA MET A 256 24.24 4.93 -16.04
C MET A 256 23.78 6.28 -16.60
N CYS A 257 23.55 6.34 -17.92
CA CYS A 257 23.07 7.56 -18.57
C CYS A 257 21.70 8.03 -18.02
N ASP A 258 21.31 9.22 -18.45
CA ASP A 258 19.99 9.81 -18.18
C ASP A 258 18.83 8.84 -18.43
N ILE A 259 17.76 9.03 -17.66
CA ILE A 259 16.53 8.25 -17.76
C ILE A 259 15.86 8.60 -19.08
N LYS A 260 15.87 7.64 -20.01
CA LYS A 260 15.27 7.80 -21.34
C LYS A 260 13.74 7.79 -21.23
N ALA A 261 13.10 8.67 -21.98
CA ALA A 261 11.66 8.64 -22.14
C ALA A 261 11.23 7.31 -22.78
N MET A 262 10.10 6.78 -22.32
CA MET A 262 9.49 5.60 -22.91
C MET A 262 8.76 5.99 -24.20
N MET A 263 8.99 5.22 -25.27
CA MET A 263 8.31 5.38 -26.55
C MET A 263 7.30 4.24 -26.73
N TRP A 264 6.01 4.57 -26.88
CA TRP A 264 4.94 3.57 -26.99
C TRP A 264 5.04 2.66 -28.22
N ASN A 265 5.63 3.17 -29.31
CA ASN A 265 5.78 2.45 -30.57
C ASN A 265 7.05 1.58 -30.60
N GLU A 266 7.87 1.63 -29.56
CA GLU A 266 9.12 0.86 -29.48
C GLU A 266 9.04 -0.18 -28.36
N PRO A 267 9.73 -1.33 -28.50
CA PRO A 267 9.86 -2.28 -27.41
C PRO A 267 10.56 -1.64 -26.21
N LEU A 268 10.01 -1.86 -25.02
CA LEU A 268 10.62 -1.41 -23.77
C LEU A 268 11.86 -2.25 -23.48
N LYS A 269 13.04 -1.68 -23.70
CA LYS A 269 14.33 -2.38 -23.57
C LYS A 269 14.57 -2.93 -22.16
N THR A 270 14.14 -2.21 -21.14
CA THR A 270 14.37 -2.54 -19.73
C THR A 270 13.21 -3.35 -19.13
N GLY A 271 13.47 -4.64 -18.92
CA GLY A 271 12.63 -5.53 -18.11
C GLY A 271 12.74 -5.25 -16.61
N TYR A 272 11.90 -5.92 -15.83
CA TYR A 272 11.92 -5.91 -14.37
C TYR A 272 11.44 -7.26 -13.83
N TRP A 273 12.19 -7.83 -12.89
CA TRP A 273 11.81 -9.03 -12.15
C TRP A 273 11.62 -8.67 -10.68
N PRO A 274 10.37 -8.59 -10.19
CA PRO A 274 10.09 -8.11 -8.84
C PRO A 274 10.63 -8.99 -7.71
N LYS A 275 10.87 -10.29 -7.97
CA LYS A 275 11.24 -11.31 -6.96
C LYS A 275 10.28 -11.37 -5.75
N ILE A 276 9.08 -10.81 -5.87
CA ILE A 276 8.05 -10.75 -4.84
C ILE A 276 7.11 -11.93 -5.00
N ARG A 277 6.78 -12.56 -3.88
CA ARG A 277 5.70 -13.54 -3.76
C ARG A 277 4.67 -13.00 -2.76
N LEU A 278 3.40 -13.03 -3.16
CA LEU A 278 2.29 -12.61 -2.33
C LEU A 278 1.97 -13.67 -1.26
N HIS A 279 1.22 -13.26 -0.24
CA HIS A 279 0.82 -14.19 0.83
C HIS A 279 -0.11 -15.33 0.35
N THR A 280 -0.77 -15.16 -0.80
CA THR A 280 -1.54 -16.20 -1.49
C THR A 280 -0.66 -17.26 -2.15
N GLY A 281 0.64 -17.01 -2.27
CA GLY A 281 1.59 -17.87 -2.98
C GLY A 281 1.86 -17.43 -4.42
N ASP A 282 1.05 -16.51 -4.96
CA ASP A 282 1.22 -15.98 -6.31
C ASP A 282 2.51 -15.17 -6.45
N GLU A 283 3.21 -15.36 -7.57
CA GLU A 283 4.40 -14.59 -7.89
C GLU A 283 4.02 -13.33 -8.67
N MET A 284 4.69 -12.22 -8.37
CA MET A 284 4.50 -10.98 -9.12
C MET A 284 4.96 -11.17 -10.57
N PRO A 285 4.19 -10.67 -11.56
CA PRO A 285 4.49 -10.89 -12.96
C PRO A 285 5.82 -10.23 -13.36
N VAL A 286 6.63 -10.99 -14.10
CA VAL A 286 7.90 -10.53 -14.63
C VAL A 286 7.68 -9.81 -15.96
N ARG A 287 8.28 -8.63 -16.13
CA ARG A 287 8.36 -7.96 -17.42
C ARG A 287 9.71 -8.27 -18.05
N SER A 288 9.74 -9.08 -19.10
CA SER A 288 10.98 -9.38 -19.83
C SER A 288 11.56 -8.15 -20.54
N ASN A 289 12.87 -8.19 -20.83
CA ASN A 289 13.51 -7.18 -21.67
C ASN A 289 12.90 -7.16 -23.07
N ASN A 290 12.87 -6.00 -23.72
CA ASN A 290 12.32 -5.77 -25.06
C ASN A 290 10.83 -6.14 -25.20
N MET A 291 10.04 -5.95 -24.14
CA MET A 291 8.61 -6.21 -24.16
C MET A 291 7.87 -5.12 -24.95
N VAL A 292 7.01 -5.54 -25.88
CA VAL A 292 6.12 -4.63 -26.62
C VAL A 292 4.95 -4.28 -25.72
N VAL A 293 4.88 -3.01 -25.29
CA VAL A 293 3.88 -2.58 -24.29
C VAL A 293 2.49 -2.46 -24.91
N LEU A 294 2.39 -1.98 -26.15
CA LEU A 294 1.10 -1.82 -26.82
C LEU A 294 0.62 -3.17 -27.37
N THR A 295 -0.45 -3.68 -26.80
CA THR A 295 -1.14 -4.90 -27.24
C THR A 295 -2.55 -4.56 -27.70
N LYS A 296 -3.26 -5.52 -28.31
CA LYS A 296 -4.66 -5.32 -28.71
C LYS A 296 -5.58 -5.01 -27.52
N ASP A 297 -5.23 -5.52 -26.34
CA ASP A 297 -6.06 -5.43 -25.14
C ASP A 297 -5.98 -4.07 -24.44
N ASN A 298 -4.87 -3.34 -24.60
CA ASN A 298 -4.65 -2.06 -23.92
C ASN A 298 -4.72 -0.82 -24.83
N VAL A 299 -5.17 -0.98 -26.08
CA VAL A 299 -5.34 0.13 -27.03
C VAL A 299 -6.26 1.23 -26.48
N LYS A 300 -7.35 0.85 -25.78
CA LYS A 300 -8.27 1.82 -25.16
C LYS A 300 -7.54 2.70 -24.14
N ILE A 301 -6.72 2.09 -23.28
CA ILE A 301 -5.91 2.80 -22.28
C ILE A 301 -4.92 3.72 -22.96
N LYS A 302 -4.25 3.25 -24.02
CA LYS A 302 -3.31 4.07 -24.78
C LYS A 302 -3.97 5.33 -25.35
N ARG A 303 -5.17 5.20 -25.94
CA ARG A 303 -5.93 6.36 -26.46
C ARG A 303 -6.28 7.36 -25.36
N MET A 304 -6.71 6.89 -24.19
CA MET A 304 -7.00 7.77 -23.06
C MET A 304 -5.75 8.54 -22.61
N LEU A 305 -4.59 7.89 -22.57
CA LEU A 305 -3.32 8.57 -22.26
C LEU A 305 -2.95 9.61 -23.32
N ASP A 306 -3.12 9.29 -24.60
CA ASP A 306 -2.87 10.24 -25.70
C ASP A 306 -3.79 11.47 -25.62
N ASP A 307 -5.05 11.28 -25.24
CA ASP A 307 -5.99 12.38 -25.03
C ASP A 307 -5.58 13.27 -23.85
N VAL A 308 -5.15 12.68 -22.72
CA VAL A 308 -4.63 13.44 -21.57
C VAL A 308 -3.37 14.21 -21.94
N GLU A 309 -2.40 13.57 -22.61
CA GLU A 309 -1.19 14.25 -23.08
C GLU A 309 -1.52 15.39 -24.05
N ARG A 310 -2.49 15.18 -24.96
CA ARG A 310 -2.95 16.22 -25.89
C ARG A 310 -3.55 17.40 -25.15
N ILE A 311 -4.45 17.17 -24.19
CA ILE A 311 -5.05 18.25 -23.37
C ILE A 311 -3.97 19.07 -22.67
N ILE A 312 -2.95 18.42 -22.11
CA ILE A 312 -1.84 19.11 -21.44
C ILE A 312 -1.03 19.94 -22.45
N ARG A 313 -0.68 19.39 -23.62
CA ARG A 313 0.05 20.10 -24.67
C ARG A 313 -0.74 21.29 -25.22
N ASP A 314 -2.02 21.10 -25.51
CA ASP A 314 -2.91 22.16 -26.00
C ASP A 314 -3.07 23.25 -24.95
N GLY A 315 -3.17 22.86 -23.67
CA GLY A 315 -3.18 23.78 -22.54
C GLY A 315 -1.93 24.63 -22.43
N MET A 316 -0.74 24.05 -22.68
CA MET A 316 0.53 24.78 -22.73
C MET A 316 0.59 25.77 -23.90
N LEU A 317 0.09 25.38 -25.08
CA LEU A 317 0.10 26.23 -26.27
C LEU A 317 -0.88 27.40 -26.18
N THR A 318 -2.08 27.15 -25.64
CA THR A 318 -3.14 28.14 -25.55
C THR A 318 -3.07 29.00 -24.29
N GLY A 319 -2.28 28.58 -23.30
CA GLY A 319 -2.25 29.18 -21.96
C GLY A 319 -3.52 28.97 -21.14
N LYS A 320 -4.44 28.09 -21.59
CA LYS A 320 -5.72 27.81 -20.93
C LYS A 320 -6.00 26.32 -20.94
N MET A 321 -6.32 25.76 -19.77
CA MET A 321 -6.77 24.37 -19.67
C MET A 321 -8.27 24.32 -19.39
N ASN A 322 -9.05 23.83 -20.35
CA ASN A 322 -10.47 23.57 -20.18
C ASN A 322 -10.65 22.09 -19.83
N ALA A 323 -10.60 21.75 -18.55
CA ALA A 323 -10.95 20.42 -18.09
C ALA A 323 -12.46 20.37 -17.84
N ALA A 324 -13.21 19.66 -18.70
CA ALA A 324 -14.59 19.29 -18.37
C ALA A 324 -14.54 18.35 -17.15
N THR A 325 -15.14 18.77 -16.05
CA THR A 325 -15.20 18.02 -14.78
C THR A 325 -16.24 16.89 -14.84
N GLU A 326 -16.19 16.04 -15.86
CA GLU A 326 -16.92 14.78 -15.85
C GLU A 326 -15.96 13.66 -15.48
N ARG A 327 -16.14 13.12 -14.28
CA ARG A 327 -15.46 11.91 -13.85
C ARG A 327 -15.90 10.80 -14.81
N TYR A 328 -14.97 10.26 -15.58
CA TYR A 328 -15.21 9.08 -16.38
C TYR A 328 -15.52 7.92 -15.42
N HIS A 329 -16.79 7.53 -15.32
CA HIS A 329 -17.22 6.26 -14.78
C HIS A 329 -17.14 5.24 -15.92
N PRO A 330 -16.26 4.21 -15.86
CA PRO A 330 -16.13 3.23 -16.94
C PRO A 330 -17.30 2.23 -17.02
N GLU A 331 -18.41 2.48 -16.32
CA GLU A 331 -19.62 1.67 -16.37
C GLU A 331 -20.80 2.48 -16.93
N GLU A 332 -20.96 2.45 -18.24
CA GLU A 332 -22.26 2.31 -18.90
C GLU A 332 -21.99 1.65 -20.27
N PRO A 333 -22.79 0.63 -20.67
CA PRO A 333 -22.54 -0.19 -21.85
C PRO A 333 -22.53 0.56 -23.18
#